data_AF-A0A8T2A3H9-F1
#
_entry.id   AF-A0A8T2A3H9-F1
#
_cell.length_a   1.000
_cell.length_b   1.000
_cell.length_c   1.000
_cell.angle_alpha   90.00
_cell.angle_beta   90.00
_cell.angle_gamma   90.00
#
_symmetry.space_group_name_H-M   'P 1'
#
loop_
_entity.id
_entity.type
_entity.pdbx_description
1 polymer ?
#
loop_
_entity_poly.entity_id
_entity_poly.type
_entity_poly.pdbx_seq_one_letter_code
_entity_poly.pdbx_strand_id
1 'polypeptide(L)'
;MNKALIAKLGWRVLNDKESLWARVLRCKYKVGGGGVQDRSWLSVKSNWSSTWRSVGTGLRDVVNHGLSWVLGDGQQVCFWTDKWLLGKPLLDSVVGPLPENYEKVKAAEMWVNGSGWVLDRILPHVSANTRLDLAAVVLDNVTGARDCISWGECSDGKFSVKSAYELITRDHTSRPNMDSFYRRVWSLSVPERVRVYFWLLGNQAVMSNEERMRRHLCDSDICQGCKSRTSRGQRCLLWQFGGDGSGDAGMCFGENGKCRDRVRFIKDLSKEVAVANVASGSKASRTGRVERRIGLVKPQSGWVKLNTDGASRGNPGLATTGGVLRDEAGEYCGGFAVNIGKCTAPLAELWGVYYGLYIAWEKQITQVELEVDSELVVGFLKTGIDDSHPLSFLVRLCHGFIAKDWTVRVSHVYREANRLADGLANYAFTLPLGFHALSVVPIDFASIVREDALGFTQPRQILL
;
A
#
# COMPACT_ATOMS: atom_id res chain seq x y z
N MET A 1 -21.58 -5.62 0.91
CA MET A 1 -20.84 -6.39 1.94
C MET A 1 -20.72 -7.88 1.59
N ASN A 2 -21.84 -8.56 1.30
CA ASN A 2 -21.85 -10.01 0.96
C ASN A 2 -20.88 -10.40 -0.17
N LYS A 3 -20.81 -9.61 -1.25
CA LYS A 3 -19.85 -9.84 -2.34
C LYS A 3 -18.39 -9.89 -1.86
N ALA A 4 -18.00 -8.98 -0.96
CA ALA A 4 -16.64 -8.93 -0.41
C ALA A 4 -16.31 -10.12 0.53
N LEU A 5 -17.31 -10.59 1.29
CA LEU A 5 -17.16 -11.81 2.12
C LEU A 5 -16.98 -13.06 1.25
N ILE A 6 -17.78 -13.18 0.19
CA ILE A 6 -17.67 -14.28 -0.78
C ILE A 6 -16.33 -14.20 -1.54
N ALA A 7 -15.87 -12.99 -1.86
CA ALA A 7 -14.57 -12.78 -2.48
C ALA A 7 -13.42 -13.28 -1.61
N LYS A 8 -13.53 -13.24 -0.27
CA LYS A 8 -12.53 -13.86 0.63
C LYS A 8 -12.41 -15.37 0.39
N LEU A 9 -13.53 -16.06 0.18
CA LEU A 9 -13.53 -17.48 -0.16
C LEU A 9 -12.91 -17.71 -1.54
N GLY A 10 -13.29 -16.88 -2.53
CA GLY A 10 -12.68 -16.90 -3.86
C GLY A 10 -11.17 -16.72 -3.83
N TRP A 11 -10.68 -15.71 -3.11
CA TRP A 11 -9.25 -15.44 -2.91
C TRP A 11 -8.53 -16.65 -2.31
N ARG A 12 -9.10 -17.28 -1.28
CA ARG A 12 -8.53 -18.50 -0.71
C ARG A 12 -8.52 -19.66 -1.70
N VAL A 13 -9.54 -19.81 -2.55
CA VAL A 13 -9.51 -20.84 -3.61
C VAL A 13 -8.35 -20.63 -4.58
N LEU A 14 -7.91 -19.39 -4.83
CA LEU A 14 -6.75 -19.11 -5.68
C LEU A 14 -5.41 -19.26 -4.94
N ASN A 15 -5.32 -18.76 -3.71
CA ASN A 15 -4.05 -18.64 -2.99
C ASN A 15 -3.71 -19.83 -2.06
N ASP A 16 -4.72 -20.44 -1.44
CA ASP A 16 -4.55 -21.45 -0.38
C ASP A 16 -4.20 -22.81 -0.98
N LYS A 17 -2.91 -23.14 -1.04
CA LYS A 17 -2.41 -24.38 -1.68
C LYS A 17 -2.64 -25.62 -0.81
N GLU A 18 -2.73 -25.46 0.50
CA GLU A 18 -2.69 -26.56 1.46
C GLU A 18 -4.08 -27.10 1.83
N SER A 19 -5.06 -26.21 2.00
CA SER A 19 -6.38 -26.61 2.50
C SER A 19 -7.10 -27.58 1.55
N LEU A 20 -7.57 -28.70 2.11
CA LEU A 20 -8.26 -29.76 1.35
C LEU A 20 -9.49 -29.22 0.58
N TRP A 21 -10.31 -28.40 1.22
CA TRP A 21 -11.50 -27.83 0.58
C TRP A 21 -11.15 -26.97 -0.64
N ALA A 22 -10.06 -26.18 -0.57
CA ALA A 22 -9.61 -25.34 -1.68
C ALA A 22 -9.08 -26.20 -2.83
N ARG A 23 -8.31 -27.26 -2.52
CA ARG A 23 -7.83 -28.23 -3.51
C ARG A 23 -8.98 -28.96 -4.22
N VAL A 24 -9.98 -29.44 -3.47
CA VAL A 24 -11.17 -30.09 -4.04
C VAL A 24 -11.94 -29.16 -4.96
N LEU A 25 -12.16 -27.89 -4.55
CA LEU A 25 -12.85 -26.91 -5.40
C LEU A 25 -12.04 -26.58 -6.66
N ARG A 26 -10.72 -26.40 -6.56
CA ARG A 26 -9.85 -26.18 -7.72
C ARG A 26 -9.92 -27.34 -8.71
N CYS A 27 -9.82 -28.58 -8.24
CA CYS A 27 -9.90 -29.75 -9.11
C CYS A 27 -11.30 -29.90 -9.75
N LYS A 28 -12.37 -29.77 -8.97
CA LYS A 28 -13.75 -29.95 -9.45
C LYS A 28 -14.14 -28.91 -10.50
N TYR A 29 -13.78 -27.64 -10.28
CA TYR A 29 -14.17 -26.53 -11.15
C TYR A 29 -13.05 -26.08 -12.10
N LYS A 30 -11.94 -26.82 -12.13
CA LYS A 30 -10.74 -26.56 -12.95
C LYS A 30 -10.16 -25.15 -12.75
N VAL A 31 -10.28 -24.60 -11.54
CA VAL A 31 -9.76 -23.27 -11.21
C VAL A 31 -8.24 -23.33 -11.15
N GLY A 32 -7.59 -22.58 -12.03
CA GLY A 32 -6.13 -22.59 -12.17
C GLY A 32 -5.58 -23.81 -12.91
N GLY A 33 -6.42 -24.64 -13.55
CA GLY A 33 -5.98 -25.85 -14.27
C GLY A 33 -5.07 -25.57 -15.48
N GLY A 34 -5.21 -24.40 -16.11
CA GLY A 34 -4.27 -23.84 -17.10
C GLY A 34 -3.44 -22.67 -16.58
N GLY A 35 -3.32 -22.54 -15.24
CA GLY A 35 -2.81 -21.35 -14.55
C GLY A 35 -3.94 -20.37 -14.16
N VAL A 36 -3.66 -19.43 -13.25
CA VAL A 36 -4.61 -18.38 -12.83
C VAL A 36 -5.07 -17.53 -14.03
N GLN A 37 -4.22 -17.45 -15.05
CA GLN A 37 -4.41 -16.87 -16.38
C GLN A 37 -5.62 -17.40 -17.14
N ASP A 38 -5.91 -18.69 -17.00
CA ASP A 38 -7.01 -19.35 -17.71
C ASP A 38 -8.33 -18.89 -17.08
N ARG A 39 -8.81 -17.71 -17.47
CA ARG A 39 -10.05 -17.10 -16.97
C ARG A 39 -11.31 -17.87 -17.38
N SER A 40 -11.19 -19.04 -18.02
CA SER A 40 -12.34 -19.87 -18.37
C SER A 40 -13.16 -20.30 -17.14
N TRP A 41 -12.55 -20.38 -15.95
CA TRP A 41 -13.26 -20.63 -14.68
C TRP A 41 -14.06 -19.43 -14.14
N LEU A 42 -14.00 -18.26 -14.79
CA LEU A 42 -14.92 -17.13 -14.52
C LEU A 42 -16.23 -17.23 -15.33
N SER A 43 -16.27 -18.07 -16.38
CA SER A 43 -17.46 -18.26 -17.22
C SER A 43 -18.48 -19.17 -16.54
N VAL A 44 -19.67 -18.64 -16.28
CA VAL A 44 -20.72 -19.37 -15.55
C VAL A 44 -21.24 -20.54 -16.39
N LYS A 45 -21.20 -21.76 -15.84
CA LYS A 45 -21.76 -22.95 -16.49
C LYS A 45 -23.07 -23.40 -15.82
N SER A 46 -23.98 -23.95 -16.63
CA SER A 46 -25.31 -24.39 -16.19
C SER A 46 -25.27 -25.52 -15.15
N ASN A 47 -24.20 -26.31 -15.13
CA ASN A 47 -24.03 -27.45 -14.21
C ASN A 47 -23.36 -27.10 -12.87
N TRP A 48 -23.07 -25.82 -12.59
CA TRP A 48 -22.43 -25.41 -11.35
C TRP A 48 -23.37 -25.48 -10.14
N SER A 49 -22.84 -25.79 -8.95
CA SER A 49 -23.64 -25.71 -7.72
C SER A 49 -23.97 -24.25 -7.39
N SER A 50 -25.07 -24.02 -6.67
CA SER A 50 -25.45 -22.69 -6.19
C SER A 50 -24.32 -22.02 -5.39
N THR A 51 -23.65 -22.79 -4.51
CA THR A 51 -22.48 -22.34 -3.76
C THR A 51 -21.35 -21.86 -4.68
N TRP A 52 -21.02 -22.62 -5.72
CA TRP A 52 -19.95 -22.26 -6.64
C TRP A 52 -20.32 -21.06 -7.52
N ARG A 53 -21.59 -20.92 -7.92
CA ARG A 53 -22.06 -19.69 -8.58
C ARG A 53 -21.84 -18.45 -7.72
N SER A 54 -22.11 -18.54 -6.41
CA SER A 54 -21.81 -17.45 -5.48
C SER A 54 -20.31 -17.16 -5.43
N VAL A 55 -19.46 -18.18 -5.22
CA VAL A 55 -17.99 -18.02 -5.20
C VAL A 55 -17.48 -17.41 -6.52
N GLY A 56 -18.00 -17.87 -7.66
CA GLY A 56 -17.70 -17.32 -8.99
C GLY A 56 -18.05 -15.84 -9.12
N THR A 57 -19.18 -15.40 -8.54
CA THR A 57 -19.51 -13.96 -8.48
C THR A 57 -18.49 -13.17 -7.66
N GLY A 58 -18.06 -13.68 -6.50
CA GLY A 58 -17.00 -13.01 -5.71
C GLY A 58 -15.67 -12.96 -6.46
N LEU A 59 -15.31 -14.04 -7.16
CA LEU A 59 -14.10 -14.10 -7.98
C LEU A 59 -14.13 -13.10 -9.15
N ARG A 60 -15.21 -13.08 -9.92
CA ARG A 60 -15.35 -12.23 -11.12
C ARG A 60 -15.53 -10.77 -10.78
N ASP A 61 -16.45 -10.46 -9.86
CA ASP A 61 -16.86 -9.08 -9.61
C ASP A 61 -15.89 -8.35 -8.67
N VAL A 62 -15.14 -9.08 -7.82
CA VAL A 62 -14.28 -8.48 -6.79
C VAL A 62 -12.83 -8.89 -6.99
N VAL A 63 -12.54 -10.19 -6.95
CA VAL A 63 -11.14 -10.66 -6.93
C VAL A 63 -10.41 -10.27 -8.22
N ASN A 64 -11.03 -10.49 -9.39
CA ASN A 64 -10.41 -10.16 -10.68
C ASN A 64 -10.06 -8.66 -10.82
N HIS A 65 -10.80 -7.77 -10.15
CA HIS A 65 -10.53 -6.34 -10.18
C HIS A 65 -9.38 -5.94 -9.26
N GLY A 66 -9.24 -6.56 -8.09
CA GLY A 66 -8.15 -6.28 -7.14
C GLY A 66 -6.94 -7.21 -7.25
N LEU A 67 -6.97 -8.21 -8.14
CA LEU A 67 -5.87 -9.14 -8.35
C LEU A 67 -4.68 -8.43 -8.99
N SER A 68 -3.53 -8.56 -8.35
CA SER A 68 -2.22 -8.13 -8.83
C SER A 68 -1.24 -9.30 -8.76
N TRP A 69 -0.08 -9.12 -9.36
CA TRP A 69 1.02 -10.08 -9.32
C TRP A 69 2.28 -9.43 -8.76
N VAL A 70 3.05 -10.24 -8.05
CA VAL A 70 4.43 -9.95 -7.67
C VAL A 70 5.32 -10.87 -8.50
N LEU A 71 6.23 -10.25 -9.24
CA LEU A 71 7.13 -10.97 -10.13
C LEU A 71 8.16 -11.81 -9.35
N GLY A 72 8.35 -13.04 -9.80
CA GLY A 72 9.48 -13.90 -9.48
C GLY A 72 10.20 -14.26 -10.77
N ASP A 73 10.02 -15.50 -11.22
CA ASP A 73 10.57 -16.05 -12.47
C ASP A 73 9.89 -15.53 -13.77
N GLY A 74 8.75 -14.86 -13.67
CA GLY A 74 8.03 -14.29 -14.81
C GLY A 74 7.36 -15.33 -15.74
N GLN A 75 7.31 -16.60 -15.36
CA GLN A 75 6.78 -17.68 -16.22
C GLN A 75 5.24 -17.72 -16.22
N GLN A 76 4.62 -17.29 -15.12
CA GLN A 76 3.16 -17.31 -15.00
C GLN A 76 2.57 -15.99 -15.46
N VAL A 77 3.20 -14.86 -15.18
CA VAL A 77 2.69 -13.51 -15.47
C VAL A 77 2.66 -13.22 -16.98
N CYS A 78 1.49 -12.79 -17.48
CA CYS A 78 1.34 -12.29 -18.84
C CYS A 78 1.72 -10.82 -18.88
N PHE A 79 2.74 -10.50 -19.67
CA PHE A 79 3.43 -9.22 -19.63
C PHE A 79 2.49 -8.03 -19.88
N TRP A 80 1.58 -8.15 -20.86
CA TRP A 80 0.71 -7.04 -21.27
C TRP A 80 -0.59 -6.94 -20.46
N THR A 81 -1.20 -8.07 -20.11
CA THR A 81 -2.60 -8.14 -19.66
C THR A 81 -2.77 -8.23 -18.14
N ASP A 82 -1.74 -8.63 -17.40
CA ASP A 82 -1.79 -8.73 -15.96
C ASP A 82 -1.37 -7.44 -15.25
N LYS A 83 -1.92 -7.23 -14.05
CA LYS A 83 -1.51 -6.16 -13.14
C LYS A 83 -0.28 -6.60 -12.38
N TRP A 84 0.90 -6.18 -12.81
CA TRP A 84 2.16 -6.45 -12.11
C TRP A 84 3.04 -5.20 -11.97
N LEU A 85 2.80 -4.18 -12.79
CA LEU A 85 3.55 -2.93 -12.79
C LEU A 85 2.71 -1.80 -12.18
N LEU A 86 3.05 -1.39 -10.95
CA LEU A 86 2.39 -0.28 -10.23
C LEU A 86 0.84 -0.39 -10.17
N GLY A 87 0.32 -1.62 -10.06
CA GLY A 87 -1.11 -1.90 -9.87
C GLY A 87 -1.98 -1.78 -11.14
N LYS A 88 -1.37 -1.62 -12.32
CA LYS A 88 -2.08 -1.56 -13.61
C LYS A 88 -1.48 -2.54 -14.63
N PRO A 89 -2.27 -3.03 -15.60
CA PRO A 89 -1.74 -3.72 -16.76
C PRO A 89 -0.92 -2.77 -17.63
N LEU A 90 0.10 -3.30 -18.32
CA LEU A 90 0.84 -2.53 -19.31
C LEU A 90 -0.05 -2.11 -20.49
N LEU A 91 -1.07 -2.92 -20.81
CA LEU A 91 -2.05 -2.64 -21.85
C LEU A 91 -2.69 -1.25 -21.71
N ASP A 92 -2.95 -0.80 -20.47
CA ASP A 92 -3.56 0.51 -20.19
C ASP A 92 -2.62 1.68 -20.52
N SER A 93 -1.33 1.42 -20.74
CA SER A 93 -0.29 2.42 -21.03
C SER A 93 0.27 2.31 -22.46
N VAL A 94 -0.40 1.53 -23.33
CA VAL A 94 0.00 1.34 -24.73
C VAL A 94 -0.36 2.58 -25.55
N VAL A 95 0.60 3.04 -26.35
CA VAL A 95 0.48 4.20 -27.25
C VAL A 95 0.62 3.78 -28.73
N GLY A 96 1.25 2.63 -28.99
CA GLY A 96 1.49 2.09 -30.34
C GLY A 96 0.59 0.90 -30.72
N PRO A 97 0.77 0.32 -31.92
CA PRO A 97 0.06 -0.90 -32.32
C PRO A 97 0.46 -2.06 -31.40
N LEU A 98 -0.45 -2.93 -30.99
CA LEU A 98 -0.09 -4.04 -30.11
C LEU A 98 0.74 -5.11 -30.83
N PRO A 99 1.68 -5.79 -30.13
CA PRO A 99 2.35 -6.97 -30.67
C PRO A 99 1.36 -8.08 -31.01
N GLU A 100 1.68 -8.89 -32.02
CA GLU A 100 0.93 -10.13 -32.27
C GLU A 100 0.99 -11.05 -31.05
N ASN A 101 -0.13 -11.72 -30.73
CA ASN A 101 -0.24 -12.63 -29.59
C ASN A 101 0.08 -12.00 -28.21
N TYR A 102 -0.05 -10.68 -28.04
CA TYR A 102 0.24 -9.96 -26.79
C TYR A 102 -0.40 -10.59 -25.54
N GLU A 103 -1.56 -11.24 -25.68
CA GLU A 103 -2.29 -11.90 -24.59
C GLU A 103 -1.55 -13.08 -23.96
N LYS A 104 -0.64 -13.71 -24.72
CA LYS A 104 0.08 -14.93 -24.30
C LYS A 104 1.53 -14.69 -23.91
N VAL A 105 2.11 -13.53 -24.27
CA VAL A 105 3.51 -13.20 -24.00
C VAL A 105 3.77 -13.16 -22.51
N LYS A 106 4.72 -13.98 -22.04
CA LYS A 106 5.14 -14.02 -20.63
C LYS A 106 6.17 -12.97 -20.28
N ALA A 107 6.20 -12.56 -19.01
CA ALA A 107 7.21 -11.61 -18.52
C ALA A 107 8.63 -12.15 -18.70
N ALA A 108 8.84 -13.45 -18.50
CA ALA A 108 10.12 -14.12 -18.73
C ALA A 108 10.63 -14.00 -20.18
N GLU A 109 9.74 -13.95 -21.18
CA GLU A 109 10.11 -13.81 -22.60
C GLU A 109 10.60 -12.40 -22.94
N MET A 110 10.24 -11.42 -22.12
CA MET A 110 10.60 -10.01 -22.29
C MET A 110 11.83 -9.62 -21.47
N TRP A 111 12.52 -10.60 -20.86
CA TRP A 111 13.66 -10.39 -19.99
C TRP A 111 14.86 -11.23 -20.43
N VAL A 112 16.04 -10.62 -20.41
CA VAL A 112 17.31 -11.30 -20.69
C VAL A 112 18.20 -11.18 -19.46
N ASN A 113 18.69 -12.33 -18.98
CA ASN A 113 19.58 -12.37 -17.81
C ASN A 113 20.83 -11.52 -18.02
N GLY A 114 21.14 -10.66 -17.05
CA GLY A 114 22.25 -9.72 -17.10
C GLY A 114 22.01 -8.47 -17.95
N SER A 115 21.02 -8.45 -18.83
CA SER A 115 20.68 -7.28 -19.67
C SER A 115 19.39 -6.58 -19.26
N GLY A 116 18.46 -7.29 -18.61
CA GLY A 116 17.19 -6.76 -18.16
C GLY A 116 16.07 -6.88 -19.20
N TRP A 117 15.11 -5.95 -19.15
CA TRP A 117 13.98 -5.91 -20.08
C TRP A 117 14.44 -5.69 -21.53
N VAL A 118 13.86 -6.42 -22.49
CA VAL A 118 14.13 -6.28 -23.93
C VAL A 118 13.43 -5.02 -24.46
N LEU A 119 14.02 -3.85 -24.17
CA LEU A 119 13.42 -2.55 -24.43
C LEU A 119 13.07 -2.31 -25.90
N ASP A 120 13.85 -2.83 -26.85
CA ASP A 120 13.57 -2.69 -28.28
C ASP A 120 12.22 -3.28 -28.70
N ARG A 121 11.75 -4.32 -27.99
CA ARG A 121 10.44 -4.95 -28.22
C ARG A 121 9.32 -4.31 -27.40
N ILE A 122 9.63 -3.45 -26.44
CA ILE A 122 8.65 -2.87 -25.51
C ILE A 122 8.35 -1.43 -25.87
N LEU A 123 9.41 -0.63 -26.04
CA LEU A 123 9.34 0.83 -26.24
C LEU A 123 8.52 1.27 -27.47
N PRO A 124 8.45 0.52 -28.60
CA PRO A 124 7.56 0.89 -29.70
C PRO A 124 6.07 0.92 -29.32
N HIS A 125 5.69 0.23 -28.25
CA HIS A 125 4.29 0.05 -27.86
C HIS A 125 3.89 0.93 -26.68
N VAL A 126 4.83 1.42 -25.87
CA VAL A 126 4.53 2.08 -24.58
C VAL A 126 5.12 3.49 -24.51
N SER A 127 4.57 4.29 -23.59
CA SER A 127 5.08 5.64 -23.33
C SER A 127 6.48 5.64 -22.70
N ALA A 128 7.20 6.76 -22.82
CA ALA A 128 8.46 6.98 -22.10
C ALA A 128 8.29 6.90 -20.56
N ASN A 129 7.11 7.22 -20.01
CA ASN A 129 6.84 7.07 -18.59
C ASN A 129 6.84 5.59 -18.15
N THR A 130 6.32 4.71 -19.01
CA THR A 130 6.31 3.26 -18.76
C THR A 130 7.73 2.70 -18.72
N ARG A 131 8.67 3.25 -19.49
CA ARG A 131 10.09 2.89 -19.39
C ARG A 131 10.65 3.13 -17.99
N LEU A 132 10.27 4.24 -17.35
CA LEU A 132 10.71 4.56 -15.99
C LEU A 132 10.06 3.65 -14.95
N ASP A 133 8.80 3.27 -15.17
CA ASP A 133 8.11 2.31 -14.31
C ASP A 133 8.80 0.92 -14.41
N LEU A 134 9.15 0.47 -15.62
CA LEU A 134 9.82 -0.82 -15.89
C LEU A 134 11.22 -0.90 -15.28
N ALA A 135 11.98 0.20 -15.30
CA ALA A 135 13.34 0.24 -14.77
C ALA A 135 13.42 -0.07 -13.26
N ALA A 136 12.33 0.14 -12.52
CA ALA A 136 12.26 -0.12 -11.08
C ALA A 136 11.97 -1.58 -10.70
N VAL A 137 11.68 -2.45 -11.68
CA VAL A 137 11.23 -3.83 -11.45
C VAL A 137 12.11 -4.80 -12.22
N VAL A 138 12.52 -5.89 -11.56
CA VAL A 138 13.40 -6.92 -12.12
C VAL A 138 12.80 -8.31 -11.90
N LEU A 139 13.16 -9.26 -12.77
CA LEU A 139 12.85 -10.66 -12.54
C LEU A 139 13.87 -11.30 -11.59
N ASP A 140 13.37 -12.13 -10.68
CA ASP A 140 14.18 -12.87 -9.72
C ASP A 140 14.53 -14.25 -10.27
N ASN A 141 15.61 -14.31 -11.04
CA ASN A 141 16.14 -15.55 -11.59
C ASN A 141 17.26 -16.14 -10.71
N VAL A 142 17.53 -15.56 -9.54
CA VAL A 142 18.66 -15.95 -8.68
C VAL A 142 18.19 -16.75 -7.48
N THR A 143 17.09 -16.34 -6.83
CA THR A 143 16.60 -17.04 -5.63
C THR A 143 15.72 -18.25 -5.97
N GLY A 144 15.26 -18.37 -7.22
CA GLY A 144 14.29 -19.38 -7.65
C GLY A 144 12.85 -19.09 -7.20
N ALA A 145 12.56 -17.86 -6.77
CA ALA A 145 11.21 -17.43 -6.42
C ALA A 145 10.26 -17.50 -7.64
N ARG A 146 9.06 -18.04 -7.42
CA ARG A 146 8.02 -18.10 -8.46
C ARG A 146 7.11 -16.89 -8.38
N ASP A 147 6.48 -16.58 -9.50
CA ASP A 147 5.41 -15.57 -9.53
C ASP A 147 4.30 -15.86 -8.51
N CYS A 148 3.90 -14.82 -7.79
CA CYS A 148 2.90 -14.89 -6.73
C CYS A 148 1.75 -13.90 -6.98
N ILE A 149 0.53 -14.32 -6.63
CA ILE A 149 -0.62 -13.42 -6.64
C ILE A 149 -0.60 -12.50 -5.40
N SER A 150 -1.08 -11.28 -5.57
CA SER A 150 -1.12 -10.24 -4.56
C SER A 150 -2.42 -9.45 -4.65
N TRP A 151 -2.87 -8.92 -3.53
CA TRP A 151 -4.04 -8.06 -3.47
C TRP A 151 -3.65 -6.60 -3.68
N GLY A 152 -3.90 -6.06 -4.88
CA GLY A 152 -3.47 -4.73 -5.28
C GLY A 152 -4.15 -3.57 -4.54
N GLU A 153 -5.16 -3.85 -3.71
CA GLU A 153 -5.88 -2.83 -2.93
C GLU A 153 -5.31 -2.64 -1.51
N CYS A 154 -4.25 -3.37 -1.16
CA CYS A 154 -3.51 -3.17 0.09
C CYS A 154 -2.02 -3.09 -0.19
N SER A 155 -1.33 -2.19 0.53
CA SER A 155 0.12 -2.00 0.39
C SER A 155 0.93 -3.22 0.80
N ASP A 156 0.39 -4.07 1.68
CA ASP A 156 1.01 -5.31 2.12
C ASP A 156 0.73 -6.49 1.19
N GLY A 157 -0.08 -6.29 0.15
CA GLY A 157 -0.50 -7.31 -0.79
C GLY A 157 -1.48 -8.34 -0.22
N LYS A 158 -1.97 -8.16 1.02
CA LYS A 158 -2.85 -9.13 1.68
C LYS A 158 -4.32 -8.81 1.42
N PHE A 159 -5.09 -9.84 1.12
CA PHE A 159 -6.53 -9.70 0.94
C PHE A 159 -7.22 -9.42 2.28
N SER A 160 -8.01 -8.35 2.34
CA SER A 160 -8.91 -8.07 3.45
C SER A 160 -10.33 -7.83 2.94
N VAL A 161 -11.33 -8.27 3.71
CA VAL A 161 -12.75 -8.02 3.37
C VAL A 161 -13.03 -6.52 3.32
N LYS A 162 -12.36 -5.74 4.18
CA LYS A 162 -12.45 -4.28 4.22
C LYS A 162 -12.01 -3.66 2.89
N SER A 163 -10.79 -3.95 2.43
CA SER A 163 -10.29 -3.39 1.16
C SER A 163 -11.09 -3.89 -0.05
N ALA A 164 -11.53 -5.15 -0.05
CA ALA A 164 -12.41 -5.68 -1.08
C ALA A 164 -13.78 -5.01 -1.11
N TYR A 165 -14.33 -4.66 0.06
CA TYR A 165 -15.57 -3.89 0.16
C TYR A 165 -15.37 -2.44 -0.28
N GLU A 166 -14.26 -1.81 0.10
CA GLU A 166 -13.88 -0.46 -0.35
C GLU A 166 -13.75 -0.45 -1.87
N LEU A 167 -13.06 -1.42 -2.49
CA LEU A 167 -12.94 -1.55 -3.94
C LEU A 167 -14.28 -1.52 -4.67
N ILE A 168 -15.25 -2.35 -4.26
CA ILE A 168 -16.56 -2.42 -4.94
C ILE A 168 -17.50 -1.27 -4.59
N THR A 169 -17.20 -0.53 -3.53
CA THR A 169 -17.94 0.67 -3.13
C THR A 169 -17.11 1.92 -3.36
N ARG A 170 -16.10 1.89 -4.24
CA ARG A 170 -15.38 3.11 -4.61
C ARG A 170 -16.34 4.04 -5.31
N ASP A 171 -16.39 5.25 -4.79
CA ASP A 171 -17.03 6.35 -5.47
C ASP A 171 -15.92 7.21 -6.07
N HIS A 172 -15.95 7.37 -7.40
CA HIS A 172 -14.96 8.17 -8.13
C HIS A 172 -15.25 9.67 -8.05
N THR A 173 -16.35 10.08 -7.39
CA THR A 173 -16.59 11.49 -7.11
C THR A 173 -15.52 12.03 -6.18
N SER A 174 -14.84 13.10 -6.61
CA SER A 174 -13.85 13.78 -5.77
C SER A 174 -14.51 14.24 -4.47
N ARG A 175 -14.09 13.63 -3.35
CA ARG A 175 -14.57 14.04 -2.04
C ARG A 175 -13.97 15.40 -1.70
N PRO A 176 -14.78 16.41 -1.35
CA PRO A 176 -14.24 17.65 -0.82
C PRO A 176 -13.44 17.36 0.46
N ASN A 177 -12.36 18.10 0.70
CA ASN A 177 -11.61 18.00 1.95
C ASN A 177 -12.53 18.43 3.12
N MET A 178 -12.97 17.45 3.91
CA MET A 178 -13.89 17.66 5.02
C MET A 178 -13.20 17.98 6.36
N ASP A 179 -11.87 18.16 6.39
CA ASP A 179 -11.13 18.37 7.64
C ASP A 179 -11.60 19.62 8.40
N SER A 180 -11.86 20.72 7.67
CA SER A 180 -12.44 21.94 8.26
C SER A 180 -13.89 21.77 8.72
N PHE A 181 -14.63 20.83 8.12
CA PHE A 181 -15.98 20.47 8.53
C PHE A 181 -15.95 19.60 9.79
N TYR A 182 -15.09 18.58 9.85
CA TYR A 182 -14.97 17.71 11.03
C TYR A 182 -14.46 18.48 12.26
N ARG A 183 -13.47 19.37 12.09
CA ARG A 183 -13.03 20.27 13.19
C ARG A 183 -14.20 21.10 13.74
N ARG A 184 -15.06 21.61 12.86
CA ARG A 184 -16.28 22.34 13.25
C ARG A 184 -17.31 21.44 13.92
N VAL A 185 -17.56 20.22 13.43
CA VAL A 185 -18.50 19.26 14.03
C VAL A 185 -18.10 18.92 15.47
N TRP A 186 -16.80 18.70 15.70
CA TRP A 186 -16.29 18.37 17.04
C TRP A 186 -16.18 19.58 17.98
N SER A 187 -16.14 20.80 17.45
CA SER A 187 -16.18 22.03 18.26
C SER A 187 -17.59 22.46 18.66
N LEU A 188 -18.66 21.83 18.14
CA LEU A 188 -20.04 22.19 18.49
C LEU A 188 -20.35 21.83 19.94
N SER A 189 -20.92 22.75 20.72
CA SER A 189 -21.42 22.46 22.07
C SER A 189 -22.79 21.78 22.01
N VAL A 190 -22.83 20.55 21.49
CA VAL A 190 -24.02 19.70 21.32
C VAL A 190 -23.75 18.28 21.84
N PRO A 191 -24.77 17.51 22.22
CA PRO A 191 -24.59 16.13 22.66
C PRO A 191 -23.83 15.27 21.63
N GLU A 192 -23.00 14.34 22.10
CA GLU A 192 -22.13 13.52 21.23
C GLU A 192 -22.89 12.80 20.11
N ARG A 193 -24.11 12.32 20.37
CA ARG A 193 -24.96 11.70 19.33
C ARG A 193 -25.23 12.60 18.13
N VAL A 194 -25.30 13.92 18.34
CA VAL A 194 -25.51 14.92 17.28
C VAL A 194 -24.21 15.14 16.50
N ARG A 195 -23.06 15.20 17.20
CA ARG A 195 -21.75 15.27 16.56
C ARG A 195 -21.49 14.03 15.72
N VAL A 196 -21.76 12.84 16.25
CA VAL A 196 -21.68 11.56 15.55
C VAL A 196 -22.62 11.53 14.34
N TYR A 197 -23.85 12.04 14.46
CA TYR A 197 -24.76 12.14 13.32
C TYR A 197 -24.23 13.04 12.21
N PHE A 198 -23.70 14.23 12.53
CA PHE A 198 -23.06 15.11 11.54
C PHE A 198 -21.78 14.50 10.96
N TRP A 199 -21.01 13.77 11.76
CA TRP A 199 -19.87 13.02 11.30
C TRP A 199 -20.29 11.91 10.33
N LEU A 200 -21.34 11.15 10.63
CA LEU A 200 -21.91 10.14 9.73
C LEU A 200 -22.43 10.77 8.44
N LEU A 201 -23.11 11.91 8.51
CA LEU A 201 -23.55 12.66 7.33
C LEU A 201 -22.37 13.11 6.47
N GLY A 202 -21.35 13.70 7.07
CA GLY A 202 -20.14 14.14 6.38
C GLY A 202 -19.30 12.99 5.81
N ASN A 203 -19.50 11.77 6.31
CA ASN A 203 -18.88 10.55 5.77
C ASN A 203 -19.82 9.79 4.82
N GLN A 204 -20.99 10.33 4.47
CA GLN A 204 -22.06 9.63 3.73
C GLN A 204 -22.37 8.24 4.31
N ALA A 205 -22.15 8.07 5.61
CA ALA A 205 -22.39 6.83 6.34
C ALA A 205 -23.87 6.64 6.69
N VAL A 206 -24.67 7.69 6.51
CA VAL A 206 -26.12 7.65 6.65
C VAL A 206 -26.73 6.93 5.44
N MET A 207 -27.53 5.89 5.71
CA MET A 207 -28.09 4.98 4.71
C MET A 207 -29.25 5.60 3.90
N SER A 208 -28.94 6.59 3.05
CA SER A 208 -29.87 7.04 2.00
C SER A 208 -30.12 5.91 0.99
N ASN A 209 -31.18 6.01 0.17
CA ASN A 209 -31.45 5.00 -0.86
C ASN A 209 -30.34 4.96 -1.93
N GLU A 210 -29.74 6.12 -2.23
CA GLU A 210 -28.52 6.23 -3.03
C GLU A 210 -27.36 5.44 -2.41
N GLU A 211 -27.09 5.63 -1.12
CA GLU A 211 -26.04 4.87 -0.40
C GLU A 211 -26.37 3.37 -0.27
N ARG A 212 -27.65 3.00 -0.18
CA ARG A 212 -28.08 1.59 -0.19
C ARG A 212 -27.84 0.96 -1.54
N MET A 213 -28.22 1.63 -2.64
CA MET A 213 -27.98 1.13 -3.99
C MET A 213 -26.47 1.01 -4.27
N ARG A 214 -25.71 2.05 -3.92
CA ARG A 214 -24.25 2.09 -4.03
C ARG A 214 -23.56 0.95 -3.27
N ARG A 215 -24.08 0.57 -2.10
CA ARG A 215 -23.55 -0.53 -1.27
C ARG A 215 -24.13 -1.90 -1.61
N HIS A 216 -24.93 -1.99 -2.67
CA HIS A 216 -25.63 -3.19 -3.12
C HIS A 216 -26.57 -3.78 -2.06
N LEU A 217 -27.28 -2.92 -1.33
CA LEU A 217 -28.32 -3.30 -0.37
C LEU A 217 -29.73 -3.16 -0.95
N CYS A 218 -29.90 -2.48 -2.10
CA CYS A 218 -31.13 -2.41 -2.86
C CYS A 218 -30.85 -2.20 -4.36
N ASP A 219 -31.84 -2.50 -5.21
CA ASP A 219 -31.70 -2.44 -6.66
C ASP A 219 -32.07 -1.06 -7.26
N SER A 220 -32.56 -0.12 -6.44
CA SER A 220 -32.95 1.22 -6.88
C SER A 220 -32.60 2.29 -5.85
N ASP A 221 -32.21 3.46 -6.34
CA ASP A 221 -31.99 4.70 -5.61
C ASP A 221 -33.29 5.49 -5.35
N ILE A 222 -34.43 5.05 -5.91
CA ILE A 222 -35.71 5.75 -5.82
C ILE A 222 -36.38 5.46 -4.48
N CYS A 223 -36.77 6.53 -3.78
CA CYS A 223 -37.56 6.40 -2.56
C CYS A 223 -39.02 6.01 -2.86
N GLN A 224 -39.47 4.89 -2.30
CA GLN A 224 -40.83 4.37 -2.46
C GLN A 224 -41.91 5.34 -1.92
N GLY A 225 -41.56 6.20 -0.97
CA GLY A 225 -42.49 7.20 -0.40
C GLY A 225 -42.63 8.46 -1.25
N CYS A 226 -41.52 9.07 -1.69
CA CYS A 226 -41.55 10.34 -2.44
C CYS A 226 -41.39 10.18 -3.96
N LYS A 227 -41.25 8.95 -4.46
CA LYS A 227 -41.16 8.57 -5.89
C LYS A 227 -40.17 9.41 -6.73
N SER A 228 -39.16 10.01 -6.09
CA SER A 228 -38.21 10.90 -6.73
C SER A 228 -36.77 10.53 -6.37
N ARG A 229 -35.85 10.82 -7.30
CA ARG A 229 -34.39 10.67 -7.14
C ARG A 229 -33.74 11.79 -6.29
N THR A 230 -34.50 12.84 -5.96
CA THR A 230 -33.90 14.12 -5.57
C THR A 230 -33.10 14.08 -4.26
N SER A 231 -31.95 14.77 -4.32
CA SER A 231 -31.01 15.18 -3.27
C SER A 231 -31.58 15.98 -2.08
N ARG A 232 -32.91 15.95 -1.86
CA ARG A 232 -33.56 16.38 -0.60
C ARG A 232 -33.66 15.23 0.41
N GLY A 233 -32.61 14.39 0.45
CA GLY A 233 -32.53 13.15 1.22
C GLY A 233 -32.60 13.29 2.75
N GLN A 234 -32.66 14.51 3.31
CA GLN A 234 -32.76 14.69 4.76
C GLN A 234 -34.20 14.58 5.32
N ARG A 235 -35.25 14.74 4.51
CA ARG A 235 -36.64 14.62 5.01
C ARG A 235 -37.14 13.18 5.16
N CYS A 236 -36.54 12.20 4.47
CA CYS A 236 -36.98 10.79 4.55
C CYS A 236 -36.18 9.92 5.53
N LEU A 237 -35.09 10.45 6.13
CA LEU A 237 -34.25 9.69 7.07
C LEU A 237 -34.93 9.29 8.39
N LEU A 238 -36.09 9.87 8.71
CA LEU A 238 -36.81 9.64 9.96
C LEU A 238 -37.87 8.53 9.89
N TRP A 239 -38.16 7.98 8.71
CA TRP A 239 -39.23 6.98 8.55
C TRP A 239 -38.82 5.53 8.82
N GLN A 240 -37.55 5.24 9.12
CA GLN A 240 -37.04 3.86 9.14
C GLN A 240 -36.35 3.41 10.43
N PHE A 241 -36.58 4.11 11.56
CA PHE A 241 -36.21 3.60 12.88
C PHE A 241 -37.40 3.00 13.66
N GLY A 242 -38.53 2.75 13.00
CA GLY A 242 -39.66 2.06 13.61
C GLY A 242 -40.31 1.13 12.59
N GLY A 243 -40.07 -0.16 12.74
CA GLY A 243 -40.78 -1.17 11.98
C GLY A 243 -40.33 -2.57 12.38
N ASP A 244 -40.90 -3.07 13.48
CA ASP A 244 -41.18 -4.50 13.59
C ASP A 244 -42.69 -4.66 13.64
N GLY A 245 -43.19 -5.45 12.70
CA GLY A 245 -44.61 -5.72 12.53
C GLY A 245 -45.10 -6.75 13.53
N SER A 246 -46.05 -6.34 14.35
CA SER A 246 -47.15 -7.15 14.86
C SER A 246 -48.23 -6.20 15.37
N GLY A 247 -49.49 -6.53 15.12
CA GLY A 247 -50.63 -5.62 15.19
C GLY A 247 -50.73 -4.81 16.48
N ASP A 248 -50.64 -3.49 16.33
CA ASP A 248 -51.58 -2.50 16.86
C ASP A 248 -51.07 -1.13 16.43
N ALA A 249 -51.70 -0.57 15.40
CA ALA A 249 -51.45 0.80 14.95
C ALA A 249 -52.07 1.78 15.97
N GLY A 250 -51.43 1.92 17.12
CA GLY A 250 -51.69 3.02 18.06
C GLY A 250 -51.28 4.34 17.41
N MET A 251 -52.28 5.14 17.06
CA MET A 251 -52.16 6.47 16.47
C MET A 251 -51.10 7.33 17.18
N CYS A 252 -50.01 7.67 16.48
CA CYS A 252 -49.00 8.63 16.95
C CYS A 252 -49.44 10.11 16.84
N PHE A 253 -50.75 10.35 16.66
CA PHE A 253 -51.36 11.66 16.70
C PHE A 253 -52.63 11.54 17.55
N GLY A 254 -52.65 12.17 18.72
CA GLY A 254 -53.94 12.55 19.30
C GLY A 254 -54.58 13.60 18.39
N GLU A 255 -55.92 13.69 18.41
CA GLU A 255 -56.75 14.50 17.51
C GLU A 255 -56.39 16.00 17.42
N ASN A 256 -55.47 16.49 18.27
CA ASN A 256 -55.03 17.90 18.30
C ASN A 256 -53.57 18.13 17.85
N GLY A 257 -52.90 17.16 17.24
CA GLY A 257 -51.68 17.41 16.44
C GLY A 257 -50.45 18.01 17.15
N LYS A 258 -50.29 17.85 18.48
CA LYS A 258 -49.08 18.31 19.21
C LYS A 258 -48.34 17.14 19.88
N CYS A 259 -47.05 16.98 19.54
CA CYS A 259 -46.14 15.96 20.09
C CYS A 259 -45.70 16.34 21.52
N ARG A 260 -46.25 15.69 22.56
CA ARG A 260 -46.11 16.16 23.95
C ARG A 260 -44.96 15.55 24.76
N ASP A 261 -44.28 14.47 24.34
CA ASP A 261 -43.37 13.74 25.25
C ASP A 261 -41.86 13.87 25.00
N ARG A 262 -41.39 14.46 23.89
CA ARG A 262 -39.92 14.61 23.65
C ARG A 262 -39.29 15.84 24.32
N VAL A 263 -40.09 16.85 24.68
CA VAL A 263 -39.60 18.10 25.29
C VAL A 263 -39.22 17.90 26.77
N ARG A 264 -39.87 16.98 27.48
CA ARG A 264 -39.55 16.65 28.89
C ARG A 264 -38.19 15.96 29.00
N PHE A 265 -37.94 14.97 28.14
CA PHE A 265 -36.66 14.29 28.02
C PHE A 265 -35.49 15.25 27.73
N ILE A 266 -35.67 16.25 26.87
CA ILE A 266 -34.62 17.25 26.58
C ILE A 266 -34.37 18.17 27.78
N LYS A 267 -35.41 18.54 28.55
CA LYS A 267 -35.27 19.34 29.78
C LYS A 267 -34.56 18.56 30.89
N ASP A 268 -34.85 17.28 31.04
CA ASP A 268 -34.23 16.45 32.09
C ASP A 268 -32.74 16.18 31.76
N LEU A 269 -32.42 15.94 30.48
CA LEU A 269 -31.04 15.82 30.00
C LEU A 269 -30.23 17.13 30.17
N SER A 270 -30.88 18.29 30.04
CA SER A 270 -30.21 19.59 30.22
C SER A 270 -29.80 19.86 31.68
N LYS A 271 -30.52 19.28 32.65
CA LYS A 271 -30.18 19.37 34.08
C LYS A 271 -29.02 18.45 34.46
N GLU A 272 -28.95 17.24 33.90
CA GLU A 272 -27.82 16.33 34.11
C GLU A 272 -26.51 16.87 33.51
N VAL A 273 -26.59 17.50 32.34
CA VAL A 273 -25.42 18.09 31.65
C VAL A 273 -24.83 19.29 32.41
N ALA A 274 -25.66 20.07 33.12
CA ALA A 274 -25.18 21.18 33.96
C ALA A 274 -24.39 20.68 35.20
N VAL A 275 -24.77 19.53 35.76
CA VAL A 275 -24.10 18.92 36.91
C VAL A 275 -22.78 18.25 36.51
N ALA A 276 -22.72 17.62 35.33
CA ALA A 276 -21.52 16.93 34.86
C ALA A 276 -20.39 17.87 34.39
N ASN A 277 -20.72 19.06 33.87
CA ASN A 277 -19.74 20.02 33.35
C ASN A 277 -18.90 20.70 34.44
N VAL A 278 -19.31 20.67 35.71
CA VAL A 278 -18.52 21.22 36.83
C VAL A 278 -17.40 20.24 37.25
N ALA A 279 -17.48 18.96 36.87
CA ALA A 279 -16.58 17.91 37.36
C ALA A 279 -15.39 17.56 36.44
N SER A 280 -15.38 18.02 35.19
CA SER A 280 -14.39 17.57 34.19
C SER A 280 -13.48 18.70 33.69
N GLY A 281 -12.70 19.25 34.61
CA GLY A 281 -11.51 20.04 34.28
C GLY A 281 -10.25 19.19 34.44
N SER A 282 -9.48 19.03 33.35
CA SER A 282 -8.11 18.48 33.25
C SER A 282 -7.92 16.96 33.13
N LYS A 283 -7.33 16.53 32.00
CA LYS A 283 -6.01 15.88 31.91
C LYS A 283 -5.75 15.33 30.49
N ALA A 284 -4.80 15.94 29.78
CA ALA A 284 -4.10 15.31 28.67
C ALA A 284 -2.65 15.07 29.10
N SER A 285 -2.24 13.80 29.12
CA SER A 285 -0.90 13.36 29.49
C SER A 285 0.09 13.70 28.36
N ARG A 286 1.16 14.44 28.67
CA ARG A 286 2.31 14.69 27.78
C ARG A 286 3.38 13.65 28.08
N THR A 287 3.64 12.74 27.14
CA THR A 287 4.83 11.88 27.15
C THR A 287 6.09 12.74 26.96
N GLY A 288 7.09 12.61 27.84
CA GLY A 288 8.33 13.39 27.80
C GLY A 288 9.19 13.06 26.59
N ARG A 289 9.66 14.09 25.88
CA ARG A 289 10.66 13.98 24.80
C ARG A 289 12.03 14.37 25.35
N VAL A 290 13.07 13.61 25.01
CA VAL A 290 14.47 13.87 25.39
C VAL A 290 15.26 14.25 24.15
N GLU A 291 16.06 15.31 24.25
CA GLU A 291 16.99 15.72 23.20
C GLU A 291 18.24 14.84 23.23
N ARG A 292 18.59 14.23 22.09
CA ARG A 292 19.83 13.48 21.89
C ARG A 292 20.62 14.07 20.74
N ARG A 293 21.95 14.08 20.88
CA ARG A 293 22.87 14.44 19.80
C ARG A 293 23.14 13.21 18.95
N ILE A 294 22.81 13.32 17.67
CA ILE A 294 22.91 12.26 16.68
C ILE A 294 24.00 12.64 15.69
N GLY A 295 24.94 11.74 15.45
CA GLY A 295 25.96 11.87 14.41
C GLY A 295 26.45 10.49 14.00
N LEU A 296 27.30 10.48 12.97
CA LEU A 296 27.87 9.23 12.46
C LEU A 296 28.69 8.55 13.56
N VAL A 297 28.41 7.27 13.79
CA VAL A 297 29.23 6.42 14.67
C VAL A 297 30.17 5.61 13.78
N LYS A 298 31.47 5.62 14.09
CA LYS A 298 32.46 4.80 13.36
C LYS A 298 32.12 3.31 13.48
N PRO A 299 32.37 2.49 12.44
CA PRO A 299 32.12 1.05 12.54
C PRO A 299 33.08 0.38 13.54
N GLN A 300 32.75 -0.85 13.93
CA GLN A 300 33.65 -1.68 14.72
C GLN A 300 34.94 -1.99 13.95
N SER A 301 36.05 -2.21 14.65
CA SER A 301 37.32 -2.55 13.99
C SER A 301 37.17 -3.84 13.17
N GLY A 302 37.69 -3.81 11.94
CA GLY A 302 37.49 -4.87 10.93
C GLY A 302 36.15 -4.82 10.17
N TRP A 303 35.25 -3.89 10.48
CA TRP A 303 33.96 -3.74 9.79
C TRP A 303 33.96 -2.55 8.84
N VAL A 304 33.25 -2.71 7.72
CA VAL A 304 32.90 -1.61 6.82
C VAL A 304 31.48 -1.16 7.10
N LYS A 305 31.27 0.14 7.24
CA LYS A 305 29.94 0.73 7.37
C LYS A 305 29.37 1.04 5.99
N LEU A 306 28.17 0.53 5.72
CA LEU A 306 27.39 0.82 4.53
C LEU A 306 26.15 1.62 4.94
N ASN A 307 26.10 2.89 4.54
CA ASN A 307 24.92 3.74 4.70
C ASN A 307 24.19 3.85 3.37
N THR A 308 22.87 3.67 3.37
CA THR A 308 22.04 3.79 2.17
C THR A 308 20.83 4.67 2.43
N ASP A 309 20.35 5.33 1.39
CA ASP A 309 19.10 6.10 1.43
C ASP A 309 18.38 6.09 0.07
N GLY A 310 17.05 6.21 0.11
CA GLY A 310 16.19 6.24 -1.07
C GLY A 310 15.35 7.53 -1.13
N ALA A 311 15.39 8.23 -2.27
CA ALA A 311 14.61 9.44 -2.49
C ALA A 311 13.52 9.21 -3.55
N SER A 312 12.31 9.73 -3.31
CA SER A 312 11.21 9.68 -4.28
C SER A 312 10.40 10.97 -4.31
N ARG A 313 10.29 11.60 -5.48
CA ARG A 313 9.50 12.82 -5.75
C ARG A 313 8.06 12.46 -6.12
N GLY A 314 7.32 11.96 -5.12
CA GLY A 314 5.97 11.42 -5.26
C GLY A 314 5.90 9.95 -4.81
N ASN A 315 4.70 9.38 -4.67
CA ASN A 315 4.53 7.98 -4.25
C ASN A 315 3.38 7.30 -5.01
N PRO A 316 3.63 6.71 -6.19
CA PRO A 316 4.93 6.60 -6.87
C PRO A 316 5.35 7.90 -7.58
N GLY A 317 6.65 8.14 -7.70
CA GLY A 317 7.23 9.33 -8.34
C GLY A 317 8.64 9.06 -8.87
N LEU A 318 9.27 10.06 -9.47
CA LEU A 318 10.68 9.93 -9.87
C LEU A 318 11.51 9.55 -8.65
N ALA A 319 12.31 8.50 -8.76
CA ALA A 319 12.96 7.88 -7.63
C ALA A 319 14.41 7.52 -7.91
N THR A 320 15.21 7.65 -6.87
CA THR A 320 16.65 7.45 -6.89
C THR A 320 17.11 6.89 -5.57
N THR A 321 18.34 6.40 -5.53
CA THR A 321 18.98 5.96 -4.29
C THR A 321 20.46 6.30 -4.32
N GLY A 322 21.06 6.40 -3.13
CA GLY A 322 22.48 6.58 -2.97
C GLY A 322 22.97 5.80 -1.76
N GLY A 323 24.28 5.59 -1.74
CA GLY A 323 24.91 5.01 -0.58
C GLY A 323 26.41 5.19 -0.56
N VAL A 324 26.99 4.95 0.60
CA VAL A 324 28.40 5.18 0.90
C VAL A 324 28.94 4.04 1.76
N LEU A 325 30.16 3.62 1.43
CA LEU A 325 30.96 2.68 2.21
C LEU A 325 32.06 3.45 2.94
N ARG A 326 32.25 3.13 4.23
CA ARG A 326 33.30 3.68 5.07
C ARG A 326 34.05 2.60 5.82
N ASP A 327 35.36 2.72 5.95
CA ASP A 327 36.21 1.78 6.70
C ASP A 327 36.11 1.98 8.22
N GLU A 328 36.91 1.21 8.96
CA GLU A 328 37.04 1.29 10.43
C GLU A 328 37.51 2.66 10.94
N ALA A 329 38.25 3.43 10.13
CA ALA A 329 38.64 4.80 10.47
C ALA A 329 37.48 5.80 10.26
N GLY A 330 36.43 5.38 9.56
CA GLY A 330 35.31 6.21 9.11
C GLY A 330 35.60 6.97 7.82
N GLU A 331 36.68 6.62 7.12
CA GLU A 331 37.07 7.25 5.86
C GLU A 331 36.25 6.70 4.69
N TYR A 332 36.14 7.49 3.63
CA TYR A 332 35.35 7.13 2.46
C TYR A 332 36.07 6.07 1.61
N CYS A 333 35.43 4.92 1.40
CA CYS A 333 35.99 3.80 0.60
C CYS A 333 35.26 3.58 -0.74
N GLY A 334 34.27 4.42 -1.02
CA GLY A 334 33.46 4.38 -2.22
C GLY A 334 32.00 4.68 -1.93
N GLY A 335 31.25 4.96 -2.99
CA GLY A 335 29.83 5.19 -2.91
C GLY A 335 29.17 4.96 -4.25
N PHE A 336 27.87 5.18 -4.29
CA PHE A 336 27.08 5.01 -5.49
C PHE A 336 25.88 5.93 -5.49
N ALA A 337 25.41 6.20 -6.69
CA ALA A 337 24.18 6.94 -6.96
C ALA A 337 23.44 6.19 -8.07
N VAL A 338 22.14 5.97 -7.90
CA VAL A 338 21.33 5.25 -8.89
C VAL A 338 20.09 6.07 -9.20
N ASN A 339 19.92 6.39 -10.48
CA ASN A 339 18.66 6.87 -10.97
C ASN A 339 17.79 5.67 -11.36
N ILE A 340 16.79 5.37 -10.54
CA ILE A 340 15.98 4.14 -10.67
C ILE A 340 14.90 4.31 -11.75
N GLY A 341 14.36 5.52 -11.89
CA GLY A 341 13.22 5.80 -12.74
C GLY A 341 12.03 6.24 -11.90
N LYS A 342 10.95 5.46 -11.86
CA LYS A 342 9.75 5.80 -11.08
C LYS A 342 9.32 4.67 -10.17
N CYS A 343 9.31 4.92 -8.86
CA CYS A 343 8.87 3.95 -7.87
C CYS A 343 8.34 4.59 -6.59
N THR A 344 8.06 3.78 -5.57
CA THR A 344 7.66 4.23 -4.24
C THR A 344 8.89 4.49 -3.36
N ALA A 345 8.75 5.30 -2.32
CA ALA A 345 9.87 5.59 -1.41
C ALA A 345 10.45 4.31 -0.75
N PRO A 346 9.65 3.37 -0.20
CA PRO A 346 10.21 2.13 0.36
C PRO A 346 10.91 1.24 -0.68
N LEU A 347 10.49 1.30 -1.95
CA LEU A 347 11.15 0.56 -3.03
C LEU A 347 12.51 1.20 -3.38
N ALA A 348 12.60 2.54 -3.39
CA ALA A 348 13.85 3.25 -3.62
C ALA A 348 14.89 2.94 -2.53
N GLU A 349 14.46 2.91 -1.28
CA GLU A 349 15.28 2.56 -0.11
C GLU A 349 15.84 1.14 -0.21
N LEU A 350 14.99 0.17 -0.55
CA LEU A 350 15.40 -1.22 -0.76
C LEU A 350 16.37 -1.38 -1.94
N TRP A 351 16.22 -0.59 -3.00
CA TRP A 351 17.18 -0.55 -4.10
C TRP A 351 18.56 -0.07 -3.64
N GLY A 352 18.60 0.92 -2.74
CA GLY A 352 19.84 1.37 -2.09
C GLY A 352 20.52 0.25 -1.34
N VAL A 353 19.77 -0.47 -0.52
CA VAL A 353 20.28 -1.65 0.21
C VAL A 353 20.83 -2.69 -0.77
N TYR A 354 20.07 -3.05 -1.81
CA TYR A 354 20.49 -4.05 -2.79
C TYR A 354 21.82 -3.68 -3.45
N TYR A 355 21.93 -2.47 -4.01
CA TYR A 355 23.16 -2.03 -4.67
C TYR A 355 24.32 -1.88 -3.70
N GLY A 356 24.06 -1.40 -2.48
CA GLY A 356 25.07 -1.31 -1.42
C GLY A 356 25.65 -2.68 -1.06
N LEU A 357 24.79 -3.68 -0.85
CA LEU A 357 25.21 -5.05 -0.58
C LEU A 357 25.97 -5.67 -1.76
N TYR A 358 25.49 -5.44 -2.98
CA TYR A 358 26.18 -5.89 -4.20
C TYR A 358 27.59 -5.31 -4.30
N ILE A 359 27.76 -4.00 -4.15
CA ILE A 359 29.07 -3.35 -4.20
C ILE A 359 29.98 -3.87 -3.10
N ALA A 360 29.46 -4.03 -1.88
CA ALA A 360 30.26 -4.50 -0.76
C ALA A 360 30.75 -5.95 -0.99
N TRP A 361 29.89 -6.80 -1.55
CA TRP A 361 30.24 -8.15 -1.96
C TRP A 361 31.30 -8.18 -3.08
N GLU A 362 31.13 -7.37 -4.13
CA GLU A 362 32.09 -7.26 -5.23
C GLU A 362 33.46 -6.74 -4.78
N LYS A 363 33.48 -5.88 -3.75
CA LYS A 363 34.71 -5.41 -3.08
C LYS A 363 35.34 -6.45 -2.15
N GLN A 364 34.78 -7.67 -2.08
CA GLN A 364 35.26 -8.77 -1.22
C GLN A 364 35.31 -8.39 0.28
N ILE A 365 34.39 -7.52 0.71
CA ILE A 365 34.27 -7.17 2.13
C ILE A 365 33.67 -8.36 2.88
N THR A 366 34.24 -8.73 4.03
CA THR A 366 33.79 -9.89 4.81
C THR A 366 32.85 -9.52 5.96
N GLN A 367 32.85 -8.26 6.41
CA GLN A 367 32.07 -7.78 7.55
C GLN A 367 31.47 -6.40 7.26
N VAL A 368 30.13 -6.32 7.23
CA VAL A 368 29.38 -5.09 6.88
C VAL A 368 28.38 -4.70 7.97
N GLU A 369 28.45 -3.44 8.40
CA GLU A 369 27.39 -2.79 9.18
C GLU A 369 26.51 -1.97 8.22
N LEU A 370 25.35 -2.51 7.86
CA LEU A 370 24.34 -1.84 7.03
C LEU A 370 23.43 -0.97 7.89
N GLU A 371 23.45 0.33 7.60
CA GLU A 371 22.61 1.35 8.24
C GLU A 371 21.64 1.98 7.24
N VAL A 372 20.35 1.96 7.57
CA VAL A 372 19.25 2.51 6.77
C VAL A 372 18.39 3.40 7.68
N ASP A 373 17.92 4.55 7.18
CA ASP A 373 17.11 5.47 7.99
C ASP A 373 15.59 5.22 7.92
N SER A 374 15.20 4.19 7.17
CA SER A 374 13.83 3.68 7.11
C SER A 374 13.65 2.49 8.06
N GLU A 375 13.00 2.73 9.19
CA GLU A 375 12.64 1.68 10.16
C GLU A 375 11.78 0.58 9.52
N LEU A 376 10.94 0.93 8.55
CA LEU A 376 10.15 -0.02 7.76
C LEU A 376 11.04 -1.00 7.00
N VAL A 377 12.06 -0.48 6.30
CA VAL A 377 13.00 -1.30 5.51
C VAL A 377 13.87 -2.16 6.41
N VAL A 378 14.36 -1.61 7.53
CA VAL A 378 15.08 -2.39 8.54
C VAL A 378 14.20 -3.52 9.08
N GLY A 379 12.91 -3.25 9.33
CA GLY A 379 11.92 -4.26 9.71
C GLY A 379 11.84 -5.38 8.66
N PHE A 380 11.63 -5.03 7.39
CA PHE A 380 11.57 -6.00 6.30
C PHE A 380 12.83 -6.88 6.18
N LEU A 381 14.01 -6.29 6.35
CA LEU A 381 15.27 -7.04 6.26
C LEU A 381 15.49 -7.96 7.47
N LYS A 382 15.00 -7.60 8.66
CA LYS A 382 15.17 -8.41 9.88
C LYS A 382 14.12 -9.51 10.02
N THR A 383 12.85 -9.19 9.77
CA THR A 383 11.73 -10.11 10.02
C THR A 383 11.28 -10.85 8.76
N GLY A 384 11.70 -10.38 7.58
CA GLY A 384 11.14 -10.80 6.31
C GLY A 384 9.75 -10.22 6.06
N ILE A 385 9.23 -10.50 4.86
CA ILE A 385 7.88 -10.13 4.43
C ILE A 385 7.21 -11.29 3.70
N ASP A 386 5.89 -11.24 3.61
CA ASP A 386 5.09 -12.21 2.87
C ASP A 386 5.39 -12.15 1.37
N ASP A 387 5.39 -13.29 0.68
CA ASP A 387 5.65 -13.35 -0.76
C ASP A 387 4.63 -12.55 -1.57
N SER A 388 3.40 -12.38 -1.07
CA SER A 388 2.38 -11.54 -1.72
C SER A 388 2.69 -10.04 -1.63
N HIS A 389 3.63 -9.62 -0.78
CA HIS A 389 3.96 -8.21 -0.61
C HIS A 389 4.63 -7.66 -1.89
N PRO A 390 4.23 -6.49 -2.42
CA PRO A 390 4.79 -5.93 -3.67
C PRO A 390 6.32 -5.73 -3.66
N LEU A 391 6.90 -5.56 -2.47
CA LEU A 391 8.34 -5.39 -2.25
C LEU A 391 9.09 -6.72 -1.98
N SER A 392 8.39 -7.86 -1.95
CA SER A 392 8.97 -9.16 -1.58
C SER A 392 10.13 -9.58 -2.49
N PHE A 393 10.03 -9.29 -3.79
CA PHE A 393 11.10 -9.61 -4.74
C PHE A 393 12.44 -8.97 -4.35
N LEU A 394 12.45 -7.70 -3.98
CA LEU A 394 13.69 -7.00 -3.66
C LEU A 394 14.22 -7.36 -2.27
N VAL A 395 13.32 -7.60 -1.31
CA VAL A 395 13.72 -8.12 0.01
C VAL A 395 14.37 -9.50 -0.12
N ARG A 396 13.82 -10.39 -0.95
CA ARG A 396 14.43 -11.70 -1.24
C ARG A 396 15.81 -11.58 -1.86
N LEU A 397 16.00 -10.65 -2.80
CA LEU A 397 17.32 -10.39 -3.38
C LEU A 397 18.33 -9.89 -2.32
N CYS A 398 17.92 -8.98 -1.44
CA CYS A 398 18.76 -8.52 -0.32
C CYS A 398 19.09 -9.66 0.65
N HIS A 399 18.12 -10.50 1.01
CA HIS A 399 18.34 -11.70 1.82
C HIS A 399 19.29 -12.68 1.15
N GLY A 400 19.19 -12.83 -0.18
CA GLY A 400 20.12 -13.63 -0.98
C GLY A 400 21.57 -13.16 -0.88
N PHE A 401 21.81 -11.84 -0.75
CA PHE A 401 23.14 -11.31 -0.43
C PHE A 401 23.52 -11.54 1.03
N ILE A 402 22.64 -11.22 1.98
CA ILE A 402 22.91 -11.36 3.41
C ILE A 402 23.25 -12.82 3.79
N ALA A 403 22.67 -13.80 3.10
CA ALA A 403 22.91 -15.22 3.34
C ALA A 403 24.20 -15.79 2.71
N LYS A 404 25.01 -14.97 2.01
CA LYS A 404 26.30 -15.39 1.47
C LYS A 404 27.35 -15.59 2.57
N ASP A 405 28.55 -16.03 2.19
CA ASP A 405 29.67 -16.29 3.10
C ASP A 405 30.39 -15.00 3.55
N TRP A 406 29.69 -14.19 4.35
CA TRP A 406 30.16 -12.96 5.00
C TRP A 406 29.24 -12.62 6.18
N THR A 407 29.58 -11.60 6.98
CA THR A 407 28.75 -11.18 8.11
C THR A 407 28.14 -9.81 7.87
N VAL A 408 26.81 -9.72 7.86
CA VAL A 408 26.06 -8.46 7.71
C VAL A 408 25.24 -8.16 8.96
N ARG A 409 25.40 -6.97 9.52
CA ARG A 409 24.57 -6.45 10.62
C ARG A 409 23.70 -5.32 10.11
N VAL A 410 22.39 -5.45 10.28
CA VAL A 410 21.42 -4.43 9.85
C VAL A 410 20.95 -3.61 11.05
N SER A 411 21.10 -2.28 10.98
CA SER A 411 20.64 -1.35 12.00
C SER A 411 19.89 -0.17 11.39
N HIS A 412 18.99 0.40 12.19
CA HIS A 412 18.37 1.68 11.87
C HIS A 412 19.28 2.81 12.33
N VAL A 413 19.38 3.85 11.49
CA VAL A 413 20.08 5.10 11.81
C VAL A 413 19.13 6.27 11.66
N TYR A 414 19.34 7.36 12.39
CA TYR A 414 18.55 8.57 12.18
C TYR A 414 19.12 9.39 11.01
N ARG A 415 18.25 10.11 10.29
CA ARG A 415 18.61 10.91 9.12
C ARG A 415 19.79 11.87 9.34
N GLU A 416 19.95 12.44 10.53
CA GLU A 416 21.06 13.34 10.85
C GLU A 416 22.43 12.65 10.80
N ALA A 417 22.48 11.33 11.00
CA ALA A 417 23.68 10.51 10.84
C ALA A 417 23.78 9.85 9.45
N ASN A 418 22.75 9.99 8.59
CA ASN A 418 22.69 9.41 7.24
C ASN A 418 22.85 10.46 6.11
N ARG A 419 23.27 11.68 6.44
CA ARG A 419 23.25 12.85 5.53
C ARG A 419 23.98 12.65 4.22
N LEU A 420 25.11 11.93 4.23
CA LEU A 420 25.87 11.69 3.00
C LEU A 420 25.11 10.75 2.06
N ALA A 421 24.46 9.70 2.57
CA ALA A 421 23.66 8.79 1.75
C ALA A 421 22.43 9.51 1.17
N ASP A 422 21.73 10.31 1.98
CA ASP A 422 20.62 11.18 1.53
C ASP A 422 21.08 12.21 0.48
N GLY A 423 22.24 12.83 0.70
CA GLY A 423 22.86 13.73 -0.27
C GLY A 423 23.12 13.03 -1.62
N LEU A 424 23.70 11.82 -1.60
CA LEU A 424 23.97 11.03 -2.80
C LEU A 424 22.67 10.55 -3.48
N ALA A 425 21.65 10.18 -2.72
CA ALA A 425 20.34 9.82 -3.26
C ALA A 425 19.69 11.01 -3.98
N ASN A 426 19.78 12.22 -3.42
CA ASN A 426 19.29 13.43 -4.07
C ASN A 426 20.14 13.85 -5.28
N TYR A 427 21.46 13.69 -5.20
CA TYR A 427 22.37 13.94 -6.32
C TYR A 427 22.05 13.07 -7.53
N ALA A 428 21.66 11.82 -7.30
CA ALA A 428 21.31 10.87 -8.36
C ALA A 428 20.18 11.36 -9.29
N PHE A 429 19.32 12.30 -8.88
CA PHE A 429 18.31 12.91 -9.76
C PHE A 429 18.92 13.70 -10.93
N THR A 430 20.16 14.15 -10.78
CA THR A 430 20.90 14.89 -11.82
C THR A 430 21.58 13.96 -12.83
N LEU A 431 21.66 12.67 -12.52
CA LEU A 431 22.36 11.68 -13.33
C LEU A 431 21.42 11.00 -14.35
N PRO A 432 21.95 10.47 -15.45
CA PRO A 432 21.20 9.60 -16.35
C PRO A 432 20.60 8.39 -15.63
N LEU A 433 19.52 7.82 -16.18
CA LEU A 433 18.91 6.58 -15.69
C LEU A 433 19.96 5.46 -15.56
N GLY A 434 19.99 4.76 -14.43
CA GLY A 434 20.90 3.65 -14.16
C GLY A 434 21.86 3.89 -13.00
N PHE A 435 22.82 2.97 -12.88
CA PHE A 435 23.79 2.90 -11.79
C PHE A 435 25.06 3.71 -12.09
N HIS A 436 25.53 4.47 -11.10
CA HIS A 436 26.75 5.28 -11.17
C HIS A 436 27.63 5.00 -9.95
N ALA A 437 28.80 4.41 -10.19
CA ALA A 437 29.80 4.20 -9.15
C ALA A 437 30.55 5.50 -8.87
N LEU A 438 30.75 5.81 -7.60
CA LEU A 438 31.49 6.98 -7.14
C LEU A 438 32.75 6.49 -6.42
N SER A 439 33.89 6.59 -7.10
CA SER A 439 35.20 6.31 -6.48
C SER A 439 35.67 7.45 -5.58
N VAL A 440 35.18 8.67 -5.83
CA VAL A 440 35.45 9.88 -5.06
C VAL A 440 34.12 10.56 -4.75
N VAL A 441 34.03 11.17 -3.57
CA VAL A 441 32.86 11.95 -3.17
C VAL A 441 32.72 13.19 -4.06
N PRO A 442 31.53 13.48 -4.62
CA PRO A 442 31.30 14.72 -5.35
C PRO A 442 31.62 15.94 -4.47
N ILE A 443 32.22 16.99 -5.06
CA ILE A 443 32.76 18.16 -4.34
C ILE A 443 31.73 18.81 -3.41
N ASP A 444 30.46 18.83 -3.83
CA ASP A 444 29.35 19.41 -3.08
C ASP A 444 29.11 18.73 -1.70
N PHE A 445 29.60 17.50 -1.53
CA PHE A 445 29.47 16.73 -0.29
C PHE A 445 30.76 16.66 0.53
N ALA A 446 31.84 17.33 0.10
CA ALA A 446 33.11 17.32 0.82
C ALA A 446 33.00 17.90 2.24
N SER A 447 32.08 18.86 2.46
CA SER A 447 31.78 19.40 3.79
C SER A 447 31.19 18.34 4.72
N ILE A 448 30.21 17.56 4.24
CA ILE A 448 29.55 16.50 5.02
C ILE A 448 30.58 15.44 5.44
N VAL A 449 31.46 15.02 4.53
CA VAL A 449 32.52 14.05 4.84
C VAL A 449 33.46 14.57 5.95
N ARG A 450 33.87 15.84 5.86
CA ARG A 450 34.72 16.45 6.90
C ARG A 450 33.99 16.55 8.24
N GLU A 451 32.73 16.95 8.23
CA GLU A 451 31.91 17.02 9.44
C GLU A 451 31.74 15.65 10.11
N ASP A 452 31.46 14.63 9.30
CA ASP A 452 31.35 13.24 9.77
C ASP A 452 32.68 12.74 10.36
N ALA A 453 33.81 13.04 9.71
CA ALA A 453 35.16 12.70 10.20
C ALA A 453 35.51 13.40 11.53
N LEU A 454 35.03 14.64 11.71
CA LEU A 454 35.19 15.42 12.95
C LEU A 454 34.16 15.04 14.03
N GLY A 455 33.21 14.14 13.74
CA GLY A 455 32.20 13.69 14.70
C GLY A 455 31.13 14.74 15.02
N PHE A 456 30.79 15.61 14.05
CA PHE A 456 29.70 16.56 14.24
C PHE A 456 28.37 15.84 14.52
N THR A 457 27.59 16.41 15.42
CA THR A 457 26.29 15.88 15.83
C THR A 457 25.21 16.94 15.72
N GLN A 458 23.99 16.53 15.40
CA GLN A 458 22.80 17.38 15.35
C GLN A 458 21.80 16.96 16.44
N PRO A 459 21.07 17.92 17.04
CA PRO A 459 20.08 17.62 18.06
C PRO A 459 18.80 17.01 17.45
N ARG A 460 18.30 15.93 18.04
CA ARG A 460 17.00 15.32 17.73
C ARG A 460 16.20 15.10 19.02
N GLN A 461 14.91 15.43 19.00
CA GLN A 461 13.99 15.06 20.08
C GLN A 461 13.45 13.63 19.86
N ILE A 462 13.66 12.76 20.83
CA ILE A 462 13.25 11.35 20.81
C ILE A 462 12.21 11.13 21.92
N LEU A 463 11.15 10.37 21.61
CA LEU A 463 10.18 9.92 22.61
C LEU A 463 10.82 8.82 23.46
N LEU A 464 10.72 8.94 24.79
CA LEU A 464 11.17 7.91 25.73
C LEU A 464 10.32 6.63 25.65
#